data_AF-A0A9D6IL13-F1
#
_entry.id   AF-A0A9D6IL13-F1
#
_cell.length_a   1.000
_cell.length_b   1.000
_cell.length_c   1.000
_cell.angle_alpha   90.00
_cell.angle_beta   90.00
_cell.angle_gamma   90.00
#
_symmetry.space_group_name_H-M   'P 1'
#
loop_
_entity.id
_entity.type
_entity.pdbx_description
1 polymer ?
#
loop_
_entity_poly.entity_id
_entity_poly.type
_entity_poly.pdbx_seq_one_letter_code
_entity_poly.pdbx_strand_id
1 'polypeptide(L)'
;DVGELAYVDSKKPLVLNFIREHPAAFAGLVLRRIAFTWTGFWSFRQDYLAKEPFAIPNGLFCSLLSLFAFLGVRKIVRAKYSLAVPLVMILLIYPLLYYLTHMGMDYRHGMDPALVVLIAYCFSKESPTAP
;
A
#
# COMPACT_ATOMS: atom_id res chain seq x y z
N ASP A 1 -25.94 -4.29 -26.34
CA ASP A 1 -24.75 -4.06 -25.50
C ASP A 1 -24.71 -5.06 -24.37
N VAL A 2 -23.64 -5.84 -24.28
CA VAL A 2 -23.47 -6.84 -23.20
C VAL A 2 -23.03 -6.05 -21.97
N GLY A 3 -23.92 -5.92 -20.97
CA GLY A 3 -23.67 -5.07 -19.80
C GLY A 3 -22.42 -5.46 -19.00
N GLU A 4 -21.86 -4.52 -18.24
CA GLU A 4 -20.64 -4.70 -17.43
C GLU A 4 -20.69 -5.95 -16.54
N LEU A 5 -21.87 -6.31 -16.02
CA LEU A 5 -22.10 -7.52 -15.23
C LEU A 5 -21.81 -8.81 -16.01
N ALA A 6 -22.35 -8.93 -17.22
CA ALA A 6 -22.13 -10.10 -18.07
C ALA A 6 -20.67 -10.18 -18.55
N TYR A 7 -20.01 -9.03 -18.73
CA TYR A 7 -18.57 -8.99 -18.97
C TYR A 7 -17.76 -9.49 -17.77
N VAL A 8 -18.03 -8.99 -16.56
CA VAL A 8 -17.35 -9.43 -15.33
C VAL A 8 -17.56 -10.92 -15.08
N ASP A 9 -18.78 -11.43 -15.25
CA ASP A 9 -19.08 -12.86 -15.11
C ASP A 9 -18.30 -13.72 -16.09
N SER A 10 -18.10 -13.25 -17.33
CA SER A 10 -17.28 -13.96 -18.32
C SER A 10 -15.79 -13.99 -17.97
N LYS A 11 -15.27 -12.97 -17.27
CA LYS A 11 -13.85 -12.84 -16.92
C LYS A 11 -13.47 -13.49 -15.60
N LYS A 12 -14.42 -13.58 -14.66
CA LYS A 12 -14.23 -14.23 -13.36
C LYS A 12 -13.62 -15.64 -13.44
N PRO A 13 -14.13 -16.58 -14.25
CA PRO A 13 -13.55 -17.92 -14.33
C PRO A 13 -12.12 -17.93 -14.86
N LEU A 14 -11.77 -17.05 -15.82
CA LEU A 14 -10.39 -16.92 -16.33
C LEU A 14 -9.41 -16.53 -15.22
N VAL A 15 -9.77 -15.53 -14.41
CA VAL A 15 -8.91 -15.07 -13.30
C VAL A 15 -8.72 -16.18 -12.26
N LEU A 16 -9.80 -16.87 -11.91
CA LEU A 16 -9.71 -17.97 -10.93
C LEU A 16 -8.89 -19.15 -11.45
N ASN A 17 -9.02 -19.49 -12.74
CA ASN A 17 -8.20 -20.54 -13.35
C ASN A 17 -6.72 -20.14 -13.39
N PHE A 18 -6.40 -18.90 -13.77
CA PHE A 18 -5.02 -18.39 -13.73
C PHE A 18 -4.40 -18.51 -12.33
N ILE A 19 -5.13 -18.15 -11.27
CA ILE A 19 -4.62 -18.24 -9.88
C ILE A 19 -4.36 -19.70 -9.50
N ARG A 20 -5.23 -20.62 -9.91
CA ARG A 20 -5.09 -22.06 -9.63
C ARG A 20 -3.93 -22.70 -10.40
N GLU A 21 -3.77 -22.35 -11.67
CA GLU A 21 -2.74 -22.90 -12.55
C GLU A 21 -1.36 -22.29 -12.27
N HIS A 22 -1.30 -21.05 -11.77
CA HIS A 22 -0.06 -20.31 -11.56
C HIS A 22 0.04 -19.60 -10.20
N PRO A 23 -0.03 -20.33 -9.07
CA PRO A 23 -0.05 -19.73 -7.73
C PRO A 23 1.23 -18.93 -7.42
N ALA A 24 2.40 -19.38 -7.89
CA ALA A 24 3.66 -18.67 -7.70
C ALA A 24 3.70 -17.34 -8.48
N ALA A 25 3.17 -17.32 -9.71
CA ALA A 25 3.07 -16.09 -10.50
C ALA A 25 2.12 -15.10 -9.81
N PHE A 26 0.98 -15.58 -9.30
CA PHE A 26 0.07 -14.76 -8.53
C PHE A 26 0.71 -14.21 -7.24
N ALA A 27 1.45 -15.04 -6.49
CA ALA A 27 2.19 -14.57 -5.31
C ALA A 27 3.22 -13.49 -5.68
N GLY A 28 3.94 -13.63 -6.80
CA GLY A 28 4.83 -12.60 -7.32
C GLY A 28 4.10 -11.28 -7.64
N LEU A 29 2.89 -11.36 -8.20
CA LEU A 29 2.04 -10.18 -8.42
C LEU A 29 1.60 -9.52 -7.11
N VAL A 30 1.23 -10.31 -6.10
CA VAL A 30 0.87 -9.81 -4.76
C VAL A 30 2.06 -9.10 -4.10
N LEU A 31 3.24 -9.72 -4.10
CA LEU A 31 4.46 -9.11 -3.55
C LEU A 31 4.81 -7.80 -4.27
N ARG A 32 4.64 -7.78 -5.60
CA ARG A 32 4.86 -6.58 -6.40
C ARG A 32 3.86 -5.47 -6.06
N ARG A 33 2.59 -5.81 -5.82
CA ARG A 33 1.57 -4.85 -5.35
C ARG A 33 1.90 -4.33 -3.96
N ILE A 34 2.34 -5.19 -3.03
CA ILE A 34 2.80 -4.77 -1.70
C ILE A 34 3.94 -3.76 -1.84
N ALA A 35 4.98 -4.10 -2.61
CA ALA A 35 6.10 -3.20 -2.86
C ALA A 35 5.60 -1.87 -3.45
N PHE A 36 4.77 -1.92 -4.49
CA PHE A 36 4.21 -0.74 -5.13
C PHE A 36 3.38 0.14 -4.19
N THR A 37 2.55 -0.45 -3.33
CA THR A 37 1.76 0.30 -2.34
C THR A 37 2.65 1.11 -1.41
N TRP A 38 3.78 0.55 -0.97
CA TRP A 38 4.67 1.23 -0.01
C TRP A 38 5.71 2.14 -0.67
N THR A 39 6.21 1.78 -1.85
CA THR A 39 7.27 2.53 -2.53
C THR A 39 6.75 3.44 -3.63
N GLY A 40 5.52 3.26 -4.12
CA GLY A 40 5.02 3.98 -5.29
C GLY A 40 5.73 3.62 -6.61
N PHE A 41 6.59 2.59 -6.61
CA PHE A 41 7.46 2.23 -7.74
C PHE A 41 7.13 0.85 -8.31
N TRP A 42 6.80 0.80 -9.61
CA TRP A 42 6.32 -0.43 -10.25
C TRP A 42 7.41 -1.23 -10.97
N SER A 43 8.33 -0.56 -11.70
CA SER A 43 9.29 -1.26 -12.56
C SER A 43 10.45 -0.37 -13.02
N PHE A 44 11.62 -0.97 -13.21
CA PHE A 44 12.76 -0.32 -13.90
C PHE A 44 12.77 -0.54 -15.42
N ARG A 45 11.71 -1.14 -15.99
CA ARG A 45 11.67 -1.34 -17.44
C ARG A 45 11.60 0.02 -18.16
N GLN A 46 12.39 0.16 -19.22
CA GLN A 46 12.50 1.41 -19.98
C GLN A 46 11.16 1.87 -20.57
N ASP A 47 10.32 0.94 -21.01
CA ASP A 47 8.98 1.23 -21.54
C ASP A 47 8.03 1.81 -20.48
N TYR A 48 8.19 1.42 -19.21
CA TYR A 48 7.46 2.00 -18.09
C TYR A 48 8.02 3.37 -17.71
N LEU A 49 9.34 3.50 -17.57
CA LEU A 49 9.98 4.77 -17.21
C LEU A 49 9.78 5.86 -18.27
N ALA A 50 9.68 5.49 -19.55
CA ALA A 50 9.35 6.42 -20.62
C ALA A 50 7.91 6.96 -20.53
N LYS A 51 6.97 6.18 -19.97
CA LYS A 51 5.58 6.60 -19.73
C LYS A 51 5.43 7.37 -18.43
N GLU A 52 6.23 7.04 -17.43
CA GLU A 52 6.21 7.61 -16.08
C GLU A 52 7.58 8.21 -15.73
N PRO A 53 7.94 9.38 -16.29
CA PRO A 53 9.27 9.97 -16.11
C PRO A 53 9.58 10.30 -14.65
N PHE A 54 8.56 10.52 -13.82
CA PHE A 54 8.70 10.78 -12.39
C PHE A 54 8.63 9.53 -11.51
N ALA A 55 8.58 8.32 -12.09
CA ALA A 55 8.45 7.08 -11.32
C ALA A 55 9.59 6.91 -10.29
N ILE A 56 10.83 7.22 -10.66
CA ILE A 56 11.99 7.07 -9.75
C ILE A 56 11.93 8.10 -8.60
N PRO A 57 11.81 9.42 -8.85
CA PRO A 57 11.63 10.40 -7.78
C PRO A 57 10.44 10.10 -6.86
N ASN A 58 9.28 9.77 -7.44
CA ASN A 58 8.09 9.39 -6.68
C ASN A 58 8.35 8.13 -5.84
N GLY A 59 9.05 7.16 -6.44
CA GLY A 59 9.51 5.94 -5.80
C GLY A 59 10.28 6.21 -4.50
N LEU A 60 11.27 7.10 -4.57
CA LEU A 60 12.08 7.50 -3.43
C LEU A 60 11.25 8.27 -2.39
N PHE A 61 10.42 9.22 -2.83
CA PHE A 61 9.57 10.01 -1.96
C PHE A 61 8.59 9.15 -1.16
N CYS A 62 7.82 8.29 -1.82
CA CYS A 62 6.89 7.38 -1.18
C CYS A 62 7.60 6.39 -0.23
N SER A 63 8.79 5.91 -0.62
CA SER A 63 9.59 5.03 0.25
C SER A 63 10.02 5.71 1.55
N LEU A 64 10.44 6.99 1.47
CA LEU A 64 10.79 7.78 2.66
C LEU A 64 9.57 8.03 3.56
N LEU A 65 8.42 8.38 2.98
CA LEU A 65 7.18 8.56 3.75
C LEU A 65 6.79 7.27 4.48
N SER A 66 6.86 6.13 3.79
CA SER A 66 6.58 4.82 4.39
C SER A 66 7.56 4.50 5.52
N LEU A 67 8.85 4.77 5.34
CA LEU A 67 9.86 4.61 6.39
C LEU A 67 9.52 5.45 7.63
N PHE A 68 9.23 6.74 7.47
CA PHE A 68 8.87 7.61 8.59
C PHE A 68 7.55 7.21 9.25
N ALA A 69 6.57 6.74 8.48
CA ALA A 69 5.32 6.22 9.03
C ALA A 69 5.58 4.99 9.93
N PHE A 70 6.39 4.02 9.48
CA PHE A 70 6.75 2.86 10.29
C PHE A 70 7.55 3.23 11.56
N LEU A 71 8.44 4.23 11.47
CA LEU A 71 9.12 4.77 12.64
C LEU A 71 8.14 5.45 13.62
N GLY A 72 7.15 6.17 13.08
CA GLY A 72 6.02 6.73 13.82
C GLY A 72 5.22 5.67 14.56
N VAL A 73 4.86 4.57 13.88
CA VAL A 73 4.19 3.40 14.49
C VAL A 73 5.01 2.86 15.65
N ARG A 74 6.30 2.59 15.45
CA ARG A 74 7.18 2.07 16.51
C ARG A 74 7.19 2.99 17.73
N LYS A 75 7.18 4.31 17.51
CA LYS A 75 7.20 5.30 18.59
C LYS A 75 5.87 5.36 19.34
N ILE A 76 4.74 5.44 18.63
CA ILE A 76 3.42 5.55 19.27
C ILE A 76 3.01 4.27 19.99
N VAL A 77 3.38 3.10 19.48
CA VAL A 77 3.14 1.80 20.15
C VAL A 77 3.85 1.74 21.51
N ARG A 78 5.05 2.31 21.62
CA ARG A 78 5.81 2.35 22.88
C ARG A 78 5.26 3.36 23.88
N ALA A 79 4.69 4.47 23.40
CA ALA A 79 4.22 5.55 24.25
C ALA A 79 2.74 5.40 24.65
N LYS A 80 1.86 5.10 23.70
CA LYS A 80 0.40 5.08 23.85
C LYS A 80 -0.24 4.03 22.94
N TYR A 81 -0.19 2.76 23.36
CA TYR A 81 -0.73 1.64 22.60
C TYR A 81 -2.20 1.84 22.18
N SER A 82 -3.06 2.36 23.06
CA SER A 82 -4.48 2.59 22.77
C SER A 82 -4.71 3.54 21.58
N LEU A 83 -3.84 4.56 21.42
CA LEU A 83 -3.91 5.49 20.30
C LEU A 83 -3.27 4.92 19.02
N ALA A 84 -2.30 4.01 19.17
CA ALA A 84 -1.63 3.35 18.05
C ALA A 84 -2.55 2.37 17.31
N VAL A 85 -3.38 1.62 18.03
CA VAL A 85 -4.20 0.53 17.48
C VAL A 85 -5.04 0.96 16.27
N PRO A 86 -5.91 1.99 16.33
CA PRO A 86 -6.75 2.34 15.18
C PRO A 86 -5.93 2.80 13.97
N LEU A 87 -4.84 3.55 14.18
CA LEU A 87 -3.96 4.01 13.10
C LEU A 87 -3.25 2.86 12.40
N VAL A 88 -2.72 1.90 13.18
CA VAL A 88 -2.06 0.71 12.64
C VAL A 88 -3.05 -0.20 11.93
N MET A 89 -4.26 -0.35 12.47
CA MET A 89 -5.31 -1.15 11.84
C MET A 89 -5.71 -0.60 10.46
N ILE A 90 -5.84 0.73 10.33
CA ILE A 90 -6.07 1.37 9.02
C ILE A 90 -4.92 1.04 8.06
N LEU A 91 -3.66 1.19 8.50
CA LEU A 91 -2.49 0.91 7.67
C LEU A 91 -2.39 -0.56 7.21
N LEU A 92 -2.89 -1.52 7.99
CA LEU A 92 -2.79 -2.95 7.68
C LEU A 92 -4.00 -3.47 6.91
N ILE A 93 -5.21 -3.13 7.34
CA ILE A 93 -6.44 -3.71 6.80
C ILE A 93 -6.80 -3.07 5.46
N TYR A 94 -6.66 -1.75 5.36
CA TYR A 94 -7.06 -1.02 4.16
C TYR A 94 -6.32 -1.51 2.89
N PRO A 95 -4.97 -1.65 2.86
CA PRO A 95 -4.29 -2.10 1.66
C PRO A 95 -4.41 -3.60 1.38
N LEU A 96 -4.84 -4.41 2.36
CA LEU A 96 -4.91 -5.87 2.22
C LEU A 96 -5.77 -6.31 1.03
N LEU A 97 -6.92 -5.66 0.83
CA LEU A 97 -7.81 -5.95 -0.29
C LEU A 97 -7.17 -5.58 -1.64
N TYR A 98 -6.38 -4.52 -1.68
CA TYR A 98 -5.71 -4.05 -2.90
C TYR A 98 -4.50 -4.91 -3.26
N TYR A 99 -3.84 -5.55 -2.29
CA TYR A 99 -2.79 -6.53 -2.59
C TYR A 99 -3.30 -7.69 -3.46
N LEU A 100 -4.57 -8.05 -3.31
CA LEU A 100 -5.17 -9.18 -4.02
C LEU A 100 -5.83 -8.78 -5.34
N THR A 101 -6.48 -7.61 -5.39
CA THR A 101 -7.45 -7.32 -6.45
C THR A 101 -6.96 -6.36 -7.53
N HIS A 102 -6.23 -5.29 -7.19
CA HIS A 102 -6.08 -4.17 -8.11
C HIS A 102 -4.68 -3.53 -8.10
N MET A 103 -4.33 -2.82 -9.18
CA MET A 103 -3.09 -2.06 -9.33
C MET A 103 -3.47 -0.61 -9.64
N GLY A 104 -3.48 0.25 -8.62
CA GLY A 104 -3.66 1.70 -8.80
C GLY A 104 -3.07 2.44 -7.60
N MET A 105 -2.33 3.52 -7.87
CA MET A 105 -1.72 4.33 -6.80
C MET A 105 -2.80 5.04 -5.97
N ASP A 106 -3.93 5.34 -6.59
CA ASP A 106 -5.04 6.08 -5.99
C ASP A 106 -5.65 5.37 -4.76
N TYR A 107 -5.51 4.05 -4.71
CA TYR A 107 -6.04 3.24 -3.61
C TYR A 107 -5.18 3.30 -2.35
N ARG A 108 -4.06 4.05 -2.36
CA ARG A 108 -3.33 4.44 -1.15
C ARG A 108 -3.98 5.65 -0.47
N HIS A 109 -4.75 6.47 -1.18
CA HIS A 109 -5.25 7.73 -0.64
C HIS A 109 -6.15 7.59 0.58
N GLY A 110 -6.88 6.49 0.73
CA GLY A 110 -7.68 6.25 1.92
C GLY A 110 -6.87 6.06 3.21
N MET A 111 -5.59 5.67 3.13
CA MET A 111 -4.70 5.56 4.30
C MET A 111 -3.76 6.76 4.48
N ASP A 112 -3.73 7.71 3.55
CA ASP A 112 -2.83 8.87 3.59
C ASP A 112 -3.00 9.73 4.85
N PRO A 113 -4.21 10.01 5.36
CA PRO A 113 -4.36 10.77 6.62
C PRO A 113 -3.70 10.07 7.81
N ALA A 114 -3.86 8.74 7.91
CA ALA A 114 -3.24 7.95 8.98
C ALA A 114 -1.71 7.93 8.84
N LEU A 115 -1.19 7.80 7.62
CA LEU A 115 0.24 7.91 7.32
C LEU A 115 0.80 9.26 7.76
N VAL A 116 0.15 10.37 7.42
CA VAL A 116 0.60 11.72 7.78
C VAL A 116 0.65 11.91 9.29
N VAL A 117 -0.37 11.45 10.03
CA VAL A 117 -0.38 11.49 11.50
C VAL A 117 0.80 10.71 12.10
N LEU A 118 1.09 9.51 11.58
CA LEU A 118 2.20 8.69 12.05
C LEU A 118 3.56 9.33 11.74
N ILE A 119 3.71 9.90 10.54
CA ILE A 119 4.92 10.64 10.15
C ILE A 119 5.12 11.86 11.05
N ALA A 120 4.08 12.65 11.30
CA ALA A 120 4.15 13.78 12.21
C ALA A 120 4.52 13.33 13.63
N TYR A 121 3.97 12.21 14.10
CA TYR A 121 4.31 11.62 15.39
C TYR A 121 5.77 11.14 15.46
N CYS A 122 6.34 10.66 14.35
CA CYS A 122 7.76 10.31 14.29
C CYS A 122 8.65 11.49 14.72
N PHE A 123 8.34 12.70 14.23
CA PHE A 123 9.10 13.93 14.49
C PHE A 123 8.67 14.70 15.74
N SER A 124 7.56 14.34 16.40
CA SER A 124 7.14 15.00 17.63
C SER A 124 8.19 14.84 18.75
N LYS A 125 8.25 15.74 19.71
CA LYS A 125 9.01 15.46 20.94
C LYS A 125 8.20 14.46 21.76
N GLU A 126 8.86 13.45 22.36
CA GLU A 126 8.20 12.60 23.35
C GLU A 126 7.64 13.52 24.45
N SER A 127 6.31 13.57 24.58
CA SER A 127 5.72 14.15 25.78
C SER A 127 6.12 13.23 26.92
N PRO A 128 6.61 13.74 28.06
CA PRO A 128 6.90 12.92 29.23
C PRO A 128 5.68 12.06 29.49
N THR A 129 5.89 10.75 29.57
CA THR A 129 4.87 9.81 30.02
C THR A 129 4.28 10.37 31.30
N ALA A 130 3.02 10.83 31.23
CA ALA A 130 2.31 11.21 32.44
C ALA A 130 2.23 9.95 33.33
N PRO A 131 2.58 10.06 34.63
CA PRO A 131 2.66 8.94 35.55
C PRO A 131 1.31 8.23 35.74
#